data_AF-A0A1G7ML01-F1
#
_entry.id   AF-A0A1G7ML01-F1
#
_cell.length_a   1.000
_cell.length_b   1.000
_cell.length_c   1.000
_cell.angle_alpha   90.00
_cell.angle_beta   90.00
_cell.angle_gamma   90.00
#
_symmetry.space_group_name_H-M   'P 1'
#
loop_
_entity.id
_entity.type
_entity.pdbx_description
1 polymer ?
#
loop_
_entity_poly.entity_id
_entity_poly.type
_entity_poly.pdbx_seq_one_letter_code
_entity_poly.pdbx_strand_id
1 'polypeptide(L)'
;MHPPASLPVLPPGPWQLCGSDGRAVALPPEVAEVLVTALEAFAHGAAVTLVPHERTLTTQEAADLLGVSRPTVVRLLEHGAIPYDQPGRHRRIRLADVLEHQRRCHHEEPAAD
;
A
#
# COMPACT_ATOMS: atom_id res chain seq x y z
N MET A 1 -16.27 -8.61 -2.96
CA MET A 1 -16.42 -8.15 -4.36
C MET A 1 -15.71 -9.19 -5.21
N HIS A 2 -16.44 -9.90 -6.09
CA HIS A 2 -15.82 -10.88 -6.99
C HIS A 2 -15.10 -10.11 -8.10
N PRO A 3 -13.85 -10.47 -8.47
CA PRO A 3 -13.21 -9.86 -9.63
C PRO A 3 -14.01 -10.18 -10.90
N PRO A 4 -14.13 -9.24 -11.85
CA PRO A 4 -14.83 -9.50 -13.11
C PRO A 4 -14.11 -10.59 -13.92
N ALA A 5 -14.87 -11.35 -14.71
CA ALA A 5 -14.39 -12.53 -15.46
C ALA A 5 -13.26 -12.23 -16.47
N SER A 6 -13.03 -10.97 -16.83
CA SER A 6 -11.87 -10.49 -17.57
C SER A 6 -11.75 -8.98 -17.35
N LEU A 7 -10.58 -8.51 -16.92
CA LEU A 7 -10.31 -7.08 -16.88
C LEU A 7 -9.81 -6.61 -18.25
N PRO A 8 -10.35 -5.51 -18.79
CA PRO A 8 -9.86 -4.96 -20.04
C PRO A 8 -8.43 -4.45 -19.86
N VAL A 9 -7.56 -4.73 -20.83
CA VAL A 9 -6.26 -4.06 -20.94
C VAL A 9 -6.52 -2.57 -21.16
N LEU A 10 -5.95 -1.74 -20.29
CA LEU A 10 -6.06 -0.30 -20.40
C LEU A 10 -5.17 0.19 -21.56
N PRO A 11 -5.72 0.95 -22.53
CA PRO A 11 -4.93 1.55 -23.60
C PRO A 11 -4.00 2.63 -23.03
N PRO A 12 -2.89 3.01 -23.69
CA PRO A 12 -2.06 4.12 -23.22
C PRO A 12 -2.85 5.44 -23.13
N GLY A 13 -2.53 6.25 -22.12
CA GLY A 13 -3.26 7.47 -21.77
C GLY A 13 -3.20 8.61 -22.81
N PRO A 14 -3.90 9.73 -22.54
CA PRO A 14 -4.50 10.13 -21.26
C PRO A 14 -5.86 9.48 -20.97
N TRP A 15 -6.18 9.27 -19.69
CA TRP A 15 -7.44 8.68 -19.23
C TRP A 15 -8.38 9.68 -18.58
N GLN A 16 -9.66 9.33 -18.59
CA GLN A 16 -10.73 10.12 -17.99
C GLN A 16 -11.66 9.22 -17.17
N LEU A 17 -12.09 9.72 -16.02
CA LEU A 17 -13.16 9.13 -15.23
C LEU A 17 -14.49 9.77 -15.63
N CYS A 18 -15.41 8.97 -16.16
CA CYS A 18 -16.73 9.44 -16.57
C CYS A 18 -17.77 9.13 -15.49
N GLY A 19 -18.52 10.15 -15.09
CA GLY A 19 -19.61 10.05 -14.12
C GLY A 19 -20.93 9.59 -14.74
N SER A 20 -21.88 9.31 -13.84
CA SER A 20 -23.33 9.20 -14.04
C SER A 20 -23.93 10.05 -15.14
N ASP A 21 -23.54 11.31 -15.03
CA ASP A 21 -24.09 12.49 -15.66
C ASP A 21 -23.38 12.83 -16.98
N GLY A 22 -22.49 11.95 -17.46
CA GLY A 22 -21.72 12.14 -18.69
C GLY A 22 -20.56 13.13 -18.54
N ARG A 23 -20.30 13.66 -17.34
CA ARG A 23 -19.13 14.51 -17.11
C ARG A 23 -17.88 13.65 -17.00
N ALA A 24 -16.80 14.10 -17.62
CA ALA A 24 -15.50 13.45 -17.58
C ALA A 24 -14.50 14.32 -16.83
N VAL A 25 -13.72 13.70 -15.94
CA VAL A 25 -12.60 14.34 -15.25
C VAL A 25 -11.31 13.66 -15.71
N ALA A 26 -10.32 14.46 -16.10
CA ALA A 26 -9.00 13.93 -16.43
C ALA A 26 -8.38 13.23 -15.21
N LEU A 27 -7.91 12.01 -15.39
CA LEU A 27 -7.19 11.27 -14.36
C LEU A 27 -5.75 11.78 -14.30
N PRO A 28 -5.28 12.26 -13.13
CA PRO A 28 -3.86 12.54 -12.94
C PRO A 28 -3.01 11.29 -13.23
N PRO A 29 -1.81 11.42 -13.81
CA PRO A 29 -0.95 10.29 -14.12
C PRO A 29 -0.71 9.34 -12.93
N GLU A 30 -0.53 9.90 -11.74
CA GLU A 30 -0.25 9.16 -10.51
C GLU A 30 -1.44 8.28 -10.11
N VAL A 31 -2.67 8.75 -10.33
CA VAL A 31 -3.90 7.98 -10.06
C VAL A 31 -4.10 6.90 -11.12
N ALA A 32 -3.77 7.20 -12.37
CA ALA A 32 -3.83 6.22 -13.46
C ALA A 32 -2.90 5.02 -13.17
N GLU A 33 -1.66 5.27 -12.73
CA GLU A 33 -0.72 4.22 -12.34
C GLU A 33 -1.27 3.31 -11.23
N VAL A 34 -1.83 3.89 -10.17
CA VAL A 34 -2.46 3.13 -9.07
C VAL A 34 -3.59 2.24 -9.59
N LEU A 35 -4.42 2.75 -10.51
CA LEU A 35 -5.50 1.98 -11.11
C LEU A 35 -4.99 0.82 -11.96
N VAL A 36 -3.91 1.01 -12.73
CA VAL A 36 -3.27 -0.09 -13.49
C VAL A 36 -2.84 -1.20 -12.55
N THR A 37 -2.06 -0.86 -11.51
CA THR A 37 -1.57 -1.85 -10.55
C THR A 37 -2.72 -2.56 -9.85
N ALA A 38 -3.80 -1.83 -9.51
CA ALA A 38 -4.98 -2.43 -8.90
C ALA A 38 -5.68 -3.41 -9.85
N LEU A 39 -5.82 -3.06 -11.13
CA LEU A 39 -6.43 -3.93 -12.14
C LEU A 39 -5.58 -5.16 -12.42
N GLU A 40 -4.25 -5.04 -12.47
CA GLU A 40 -3.35 -6.18 -12.57
C GLU A 40 -3.51 -7.12 -11.37
N ALA A 41 -3.54 -6.59 -10.15
CA ALA A 41 -3.77 -7.40 -8.95
C ALA A 41 -5.13 -8.12 -9.00
N PHE A 42 -6.20 -7.43 -9.41
CA PHE A 42 -7.51 -8.04 -9.58
C PHE A 42 -7.54 -9.13 -10.67
N ALA A 43 -6.80 -8.95 -11.77
CA ALA A 43 -6.69 -9.95 -12.83
C ALA A 43 -6.04 -11.25 -12.33
N HIS A 44 -5.17 -11.16 -11.33
CA HIS A 44 -4.57 -12.30 -10.64
C HIS A 44 -5.40 -12.81 -9.44
N GLY A 45 -6.63 -12.31 -9.26
CA GLY A 45 -7.52 -12.70 -8.16
C GLY A 45 -7.12 -12.14 -6.80
N ALA A 46 -6.18 -11.19 -6.74
CA ALA A 46 -5.75 -10.57 -5.49
C ALA A 46 -6.73 -9.45 -5.08
N ALA A 47 -6.95 -9.32 -3.78
CA ALA A 47 -7.70 -8.19 -3.21
C ALA A 47 -6.79 -6.97 -3.08
N VAL A 48 -7.28 -5.80 -3.48
CA VAL A 48 -6.57 -4.51 -3.36
C VAL A 48 -7.22 -3.68 -2.27
N THR A 49 -6.42 -3.09 -1.38
CA THR A 49 -6.90 -2.18 -0.33
C THR A 49 -6.30 -0.80 -0.50
N LEU A 50 -7.15 0.23 -0.55
CA LEU A 50 -6.75 1.63 -0.51
C LEU A 50 -6.77 2.12 0.94
N VAL A 51 -5.66 2.69 1.41
CA VAL A 51 -5.51 3.13 2.79
C VAL A 51 -4.89 4.52 2.82
N PRO A 52 -5.44 5.48 3.58
CA PRO A 52 -4.81 6.78 3.78
C PRO A 52 -3.42 6.65 4.43
N HIS A 53 -2.47 7.48 4.00
CA HIS A 53 -1.10 7.46 4.52
C HIS A 53 -1.04 7.84 6.01
N GLU A 54 -1.95 8.70 6.46
CA GLU A 54 -2.04 9.19 7.83
C GLU A 54 -2.59 8.14 8.81
N ARG A 55 -3.00 6.97 8.31
CA ARG A 55 -3.48 5.90 9.17
C ARG A 55 -2.37 5.44 10.10
N THR A 56 -2.67 5.42 11.39
CA THR A 56 -1.83 4.79 12.40
C THR A 56 -2.20 3.32 12.60
N LEU A 57 -1.18 2.47 12.63
CA LEU A 57 -1.24 1.04 12.81
C LEU A 57 -0.88 0.65 14.25
N THR A 58 -1.45 -0.45 14.72
CA THR A 58 -0.93 -1.21 15.85
C THR A 58 0.34 -1.97 15.47
N THR A 59 1.10 -2.43 16.47
CA THR A 59 2.25 -3.32 16.23
C THR A 59 1.88 -4.62 15.52
N GLN A 60 0.64 -5.09 15.67
CA GLN A 60 0.19 -6.31 14.99
C GLN A 60 -0.08 -6.03 13.52
N GLU A 61 -0.85 -4.99 13.20
CA GLU A 61 -1.11 -4.59 11.80
C GLU A 61 0.18 -4.28 11.03
N ALA A 62 1.17 -3.65 11.67
CA ALA A 62 2.47 -3.42 11.05
C ALA A 62 3.26 -4.72 10.83
N ALA A 63 3.14 -5.70 11.72
CA ALA A 63 3.77 -7.01 11.59
C ALA A 63 3.16 -7.80 10.42
N ASP A 64 1.83 -7.78 10.34
CA ASP A 64 1.09 -8.41 9.25
C ASP A 64 1.47 -7.79 7.90
N LEU A 65 1.66 -6.46 7.84
CA LEU A 65 2.07 -5.75 6.62
C LEU A 65 3.52 -6.06 6.20
N LEU A 66 4.43 -6.13 7.17
CA LEU A 66 5.84 -6.42 6.91
C LEU A 66 6.13 -7.92 6.70
N GLY A 67 5.14 -8.80 6.91
CA GLY A 67 5.33 -10.24 6.82
C GLY A 67 6.26 -10.82 7.90
N VAL A 68 6.36 -10.18 9.07
CA VAL A 68 7.24 -10.58 10.17
C VAL A 68 6.48 -10.79 11.47
N SER A 69 7.14 -11.33 12.50
CA SER A 69 6.53 -11.48 13.82
C SER A 69 6.31 -10.14 14.53
N ARG A 70 5.24 -10.02 15.34
CA ARG A 70 5.01 -8.84 16.19
C ARG A 70 6.21 -8.52 17.11
N PRO A 71 6.87 -9.49 17.78
CA PRO A 71 8.11 -9.23 18.51
C PRO A 71 9.22 -8.60 17.66
N THR A 72 9.34 -9.02 16.39
CA THR A 72 10.29 -8.41 15.44
C THR A 72 9.99 -6.93 15.23
N VAL A 73 8.72 -6.57 15.00
CA VAL A 73 8.32 -5.16 14.87
C VAL A 73 8.63 -4.38 16.13
N VAL A 74 8.30 -4.91 17.32
CA VAL A 74 8.64 -4.25 18.58
C VAL A 74 10.13 -3.96 18.69
N ARG A 75 10.97 -4.93 18.32
CA ARG A 75 12.42 -4.76 18.29
C ARG A 75 12.86 -3.67 17.30
N LEU A 76 12.24 -3.58 16.12
CA LEU A 76 12.53 -2.51 15.14
C LEU A 76 12.18 -1.12 15.69
N LEU A 77 11.05 -1.01 16.40
CA LEU A 77 10.64 0.23 17.06
C LEU A 77 11.63 0.63 18.17
N GLU A 78 12.04 -0.32 19.01
CA GLU A 78 12.94 -0.07 20.14
C GLU A 78 14.36 0.30 19.69
N HIS A 79 14.80 -0.20 18.54
CA HIS A 79 16.06 0.21 17.91
C HIS A 79 15.95 1.50 17.08
N GLY A 80 14.77 2.14 17.01
CA GLY A 80 14.55 3.36 16.24
C GLY A 80 14.58 3.17 14.72
N ALA A 81 14.49 1.93 14.22
CA ALA A 81 14.48 1.65 12.80
C ALA A 81 13.20 2.14 12.11
N ILE A 82 12.08 2.16 12.86
CA ILE A 82 10.78 2.68 12.44
C ILE A 82 10.28 3.65 13.53
N PRO A 83 9.95 4.91 13.20
CA PRO A 83 9.32 5.84 14.14
C PRO A 83 7.99 5.31 14.69
N TYR A 84 7.67 5.64 15.94
CA TYR A 84 6.37 5.36 16.53
C TYR A 84 6.00 6.41 17.58
N ASP A 85 4.69 6.58 17.77
CA ASP A 85 4.11 7.37 18.84
C ASP A 85 3.55 6.44 19.92
N GLN A 86 3.50 6.91 21.17
CA GLN A 86 2.86 6.20 22.27
C GLN A 86 2.04 7.17 23.15
N PRO A 87 0.90 7.70 22.65
CA PRO A 87 0.07 8.66 23.38
C PRO A 87 -0.71 8.06 24.57
N GLY A 88 -0.20 6.98 25.17
CA GLY A 88 -0.84 6.23 26.24
C GLY A 88 -0.09 4.91 26.48
N ARG A 89 -0.82 3.80 26.64
CA ARG A 89 -0.19 2.50 26.89
C ARG A 89 0.31 1.78 25.63
N HIS A 90 -0.30 2.04 24.48
CA HIS A 90 -0.07 1.28 23.25
C HIS A 90 0.71 2.09 22.21
N ARG A 91 1.69 1.44 21.57
CA ARG A 91 2.45 1.99 20.45
C ARG A 91 1.57 2.12 19.21
N ARG A 92 1.75 3.22 18.48
CA ARG A 92 1.09 3.55 17.21
C ARG A 92 2.15 3.91 16.18
N ILE A 93 2.05 3.32 15.01
CA ILE A 93 3.05 3.44 13.94
C ILE A 93 2.36 4.01 12.73
N ARG A 94 2.86 5.07 12.09
CA ARG A 94 2.21 5.58 10.88
C ARG A 94 2.43 4.58 9.74
N LEU A 95 1.41 4.35 8.92
CA LEU A 95 1.53 3.47 7.76
C LEU A 95 2.68 3.90 6.84
N ALA A 96 2.82 5.22 6.62
CA ALA A 96 3.90 5.78 5.82
C ALA A 96 5.30 5.34 6.31
N ASP A 97 5.54 5.33 7.62
CA ASP A 97 6.83 4.96 8.21
C ASP A 97 7.12 3.46 8.05
N VAL A 98 6.08 2.61 8.12
CA VAL A 98 6.22 1.17 7.86
C VAL A 98 6.56 0.91 6.39
N LEU A 99 5.86 1.57 5.46
CA LEU A 99 6.11 1.43 4.02
C LEU A 99 7.50 1.96 3.63
N GLU A 100 7.97 3.05 4.25
CA GLU A 100 9.33 3.57 4.05
C GLU A 100 10.39 2.57 4.51
N HIS A 101 10.19 1.93 5.66
CA HIS A 101 11.09 0.88 6.12
C HIS A 101 11.12 -0.32 5.17
N GLN A 102 9.95 -0.79 4.72
CA GLN A 102 9.88 -1.88 3.75
C GLN A 102 10.63 -1.55 2.45
N ARG A 103 10.46 -0.32 1.95
CA ARG A 103 11.16 0.17 0.75
C ARG A 103 12.68 0.20 0.94
N ARG A 104 13.18 0.65 2.10
CA ARG A 104 14.62 0.61 2.40
C ARG A 104 15.17 -0.82 2.43
N CYS A 105 14.50 -1.75 3.10
CA CYS A 105 14.96 -3.14 3.20
C CYS A 105 14.94 -3.87 1.84
N HIS A 106 13.93 -3.61 1.00
CA HIS A 106 13.85 -4.19 -0.34
C HIS A 106 14.93 -3.62 -1.29
N HIS A 107 15.44 -2.41 -1.01
CA HIS A 107 16.58 -1.84 -1.76
C HIS A 107 17.94 -2.39 -1.29
N GLU A 108 17.97 -3.05 -0.13
CA GLU A 108 19.17 -3.63 0.47
C GLU A 108 19.35 -5.13 0.16
N GLU A 109 18.36 -5.79 -0.46
CA GLU A 109 18.56 -7.10 -1.09
C GLU A 109 19.36 -6.90 -2.39
N PRO A 110 20.64 -7.33 -2.47
CA PRO A 110 21.32 -7.40 -3.74
C PRO A 110 20.58 -8.42 -4.59
N ALA A 111 20.44 -8.13 -5.89
CA ALA A 111 20.15 -9.13 -6.90
C ALA A 111 20.96 -10.40 -6.59
N ALA A 112 20.27 -11.44 -6.14
CA ALA A 112 20.85 -12.76 -5.97
C ALA A 112 20.96 -13.39 -7.37
N ASP A 113 22.20 -13.67 -7.73
CA ASP A 113 22.69 -14.44 -8.88
C ASP A 113 22.16 -15.88 -8.88
#